data_AF-A0A182T571-F1
#
_entry.id   AF-A0A182T571-F1
#
_cell.length_a   1.000
_cell.length_b   1.000
_cell.length_c   1.000
_cell.angle_alpha   90.00
_cell.angle_beta   90.00
_cell.angle_gamma   90.00
#
_symmetry.space_group_name_H-M   'P 1'
#
loop_
_entity.id
_entity.type
_entity.pdbx_description
1 polymer ?
#
loop_
_entity_poly.entity_id
_entity_poly.type
_entity_poly.pdbx_seq_one_letter_code
_entity_poly.pdbx_strand_id
1 'polypeptide(L)'
;MVPGAILLALLLVGDGWAVHRSQYLRSFPVHSANDPCYDEDRPRRCMPDFVNAAFGVPIEASSTCGQGKPARFCDMKESSDGTAAGGRSLMVESTCEICDETDATKRYSSLALTDVHNSNNVTCWRSEPRSGTLDAGPDNVTLTLSLGKKFELTYVSLMFCPHAIRPDSMAIYKSADYGKNWLPFQFYSSQCRKLYGRPTKATISPSNEQEARCVDHNRYSVDGVQGSRIAFSTLEGRPSAPEFDNSVILQDW
;
A
#
# COMPACT_ATOMS: atom_id res chain seq x y z
N MET A 1 53.74 41.60 -28.08
CA MET A 1 53.29 42.67 -29.01
C MET A 1 51.98 42.22 -29.64
N VAL A 2 50.99 43.10 -29.54
CA VAL A 2 49.56 43.08 -29.94
C VAL A 2 49.50 43.35 -31.48
N PRO A 3 48.37 43.31 -32.21
CA PRO A 3 47.32 42.28 -32.41
C PRO A 3 46.89 42.15 -33.92
N GLY A 4 45.83 41.38 -34.21
CA GLY A 4 44.98 41.55 -35.40
C GLY A 4 44.25 40.24 -35.75
N ALA A 5 42.95 40.15 -35.98
CA ALA A 5 41.97 41.15 -36.41
C ALA A 5 40.59 40.88 -35.78
N ILE A 6 39.88 41.98 -35.53
CA ILE A 6 38.49 42.04 -35.06
C ILE A 6 37.60 42.07 -36.30
N LEU A 7 36.65 41.14 -36.43
CA LEU A 7 35.60 41.21 -37.44
C LEU A 7 34.40 41.96 -36.84
N LEU A 8 34.14 43.16 -37.37
CA LEU A 8 32.97 43.98 -37.05
C LEU A 8 31.85 43.62 -38.04
N ALA A 9 30.70 43.16 -37.53
CA ALA A 9 29.45 43.13 -38.28
C ALA A 9 28.43 44.01 -37.54
N LEU A 10 28.21 45.20 -38.09
CA LEU A 10 27.13 46.12 -37.74
C LEU A 10 26.00 45.90 -38.74
N LEU A 11 24.77 45.61 -38.29
CA LEU A 11 23.55 46.08 -38.97
C LEU A 11 22.36 46.21 -37.99
N LEU A 12 22.07 47.49 -37.71
CA LEU A 12 20.77 48.19 -37.68
C LEU A 12 19.67 47.81 -36.67
N VAL A 13 19.41 48.83 -35.84
CA VAL A 13 18.25 49.08 -34.97
C VAL A 13 16.98 49.25 -35.80
N GLY A 14 15.90 48.61 -35.37
CA GLY A 14 14.54 48.90 -35.79
C GLY A 14 13.61 48.89 -34.58
N ASP A 15 13.15 50.08 -34.18
CA ASP A 15 12.14 50.30 -33.15
C ASP A 15 10.80 49.65 -33.52
N GLY A 16 10.23 48.89 -32.59
CA GLY A 16 8.99 48.15 -32.81
C GLY A 16 8.29 47.77 -31.50
N TRP A 17 7.81 48.79 -30.78
CA TRP A 17 6.58 48.82 -29.97
C TRP A 17 6.14 47.49 -29.33
N ALA A 18 6.32 47.41 -28.02
CA ALA A 18 5.68 46.44 -27.15
C ALA A 18 4.15 46.44 -27.34
N VAL A 19 3.61 45.30 -27.72
CA VAL A 19 2.22 44.93 -27.43
C VAL A 19 2.23 43.54 -26.80
N HIS A 20 2.34 43.54 -25.47
CA HIS A 20 2.04 42.40 -24.63
C HIS A 20 0.51 42.14 -24.71
N ARG A 21 0.06 41.42 -25.75
CA ARG A 21 -1.35 41.01 -25.82
C ARG A 21 -1.53 39.77 -24.97
N SER A 22 -2.06 40.02 -23.77
CA SER A 22 -2.64 39.06 -22.85
C SER A 22 -3.32 37.88 -23.57
N GLN A 23 -2.76 36.68 -23.42
CA GLN A 23 -3.41 35.40 -23.77
C GLN A 23 -4.26 34.87 -22.58
N TYR A 24 -4.74 35.75 -21.70
CA TYR A 24 -5.65 35.39 -20.59
C TYR A 24 -7.12 35.38 -21.01
N LEU A 25 -7.42 34.83 -22.18
CA LEU A 25 -8.73 34.28 -22.47
C LEU A 25 -8.49 32.88 -23.03
N ARG A 26 -8.14 31.96 -22.12
CA ARG A 26 -8.43 30.55 -22.34
C ARG A 26 -9.94 30.48 -22.53
N SER A 27 -10.37 30.29 -23.77
CA SER A 27 -11.68 29.75 -24.09
C SER A 27 -11.90 28.60 -23.13
N PHE A 28 -12.86 28.74 -22.20
CA PHE A 28 -13.32 27.60 -21.42
C PHE A 28 -13.67 26.52 -22.44
N PRO A 29 -13.13 25.30 -22.32
CA PRO A 29 -13.58 24.22 -23.17
C PRO A 29 -15.09 24.14 -22.98
N VAL A 30 -15.83 24.24 -24.08
CA VAL A 30 -17.24 23.86 -24.14
C VAL A 30 -17.34 22.54 -23.39
N HIS A 31 -18.17 22.51 -22.34
CA HIS A 31 -18.35 21.34 -21.47
C HIS A 31 -18.35 20.09 -22.34
N SER A 32 -17.56 19.09 -21.95
CA SER A 32 -17.65 17.76 -22.57
C SER A 32 -19.13 17.39 -22.62
N ALA A 33 -19.60 16.84 -23.74
CA ALA A 33 -21.02 16.64 -24.01
C ALA A 33 -21.78 15.75 -22.99
N ASN A 34 -21.11 15.28 -21.93
CA ASN A 34 -21.66 14.71 -20.71
C ASN A 34 -20.65 14.87 -19.55
N ASP A 35 -20.48 16.08 -19.01
CA ASP A 35 -19.74 16.27 -17.75
C ASP A 35 -20.61 15.73 -16.58
N PRO A 36 -20.17 14.68 -15.86
CA PRO A 36 -20.95 14.11 -14.75
C PRO A 36 -21.13 15.09 -13.57
N CYS A 37 -20.42 16.20 -13.54
CA CYS A 37 -20.56 17.26 -12.53
C CYS A 37 -21.69 18.26 -12.86
N TYR A 38 -22.34 18.15 -14.02
CA TYR A 38 -23.44 19.03 -14.42
C TYR A 38 -24.67 18.24 -14.89
N ASP A 39 -25.85 18.79 -14.64
CA ASP A 39 -27.14 18.35 -15.16
C ASP A 39 -27.80 19.55 -15.84
N GLU A 40 -27.78 19.60 -17.19
CA GLU A 40 -28.32 20.70 -17.98
C GLU A 40 -27.88 22.09 -17.42
N ASP A 41 -26.56 22.28 -17.28
CA ASP A 41 -25.88 23.45 -16.68
C ASP A 41 -26.04 23.66 -15.16
N ARG A 42 -26.80 22.81 -14.45
CA ARG A 42 -26.86 22.85 -12.97
C ARG A 42 -25.71 22.03 -12.36
N PRO A 43 -24.87 22.62 -11.51
CA PRO A 43 -23.80 21.87 -10.86
C PRO A 43 -24.37 20.85 -9.88
N ARG A 44 -23.78 19.65 -9.88
CA ARG A 44 -24.09 18.57 -8.94
C ARG A 44 -22.80 17.94 -8.41
N ARG A 45 -22.92 17.21 -7.29
CA ARG A 45 -21.78 16.47 -6.74
C ARG A 45 -21.33 15.39 -7.74
N CYS A 46 -20.05 15.37 -8.03
CA CYS A 46 -19.38 14.33 -8.79
C CYS A 46 -18.19 13.82 -7.97
N MET A 47 -17.88 12.54 -8.09
CA MET A 47 -16.74 11.91 -7.43
C MET A 47 -15.93 11.16 -8.49
N PRO A 48 -14.60 11.11 -8.38
CA PRO A 48 -13.80 10.25 -9.23
C PRO A 48 -14.20 8.77 -9.10
N ASP A 49 -13.87 7.99 -10.11
CA ASP A 49 -14.11 6.55 -10.07
C ASP A 49 -13.34 5.87 -8.93
N PHE A 50 -13.93 4.79 -8.41
CA PHE A 50 -13.27 3.92 -7.45
C PHE A 50 -12.14 3.14 -8.14
N VAL A 51 -10.91 3.27 -7.62
CA VAL A 51 -9.72 2.65 -8.22
C VAL A 51 -8.83 1.98 -7.18
N ASN A 52 -8.06 0.97 -7.61
CA ASN A 52 -6.92 0.50 -6.83
C ASN A 52 -5.78 1.53 -6.95
N ALA A 53 -5.65 2.41 -5.97
CA ALA A 53 -4.63 3.45 -5.94
C ALA A 53 -3.19 2.91 -5.87
N ALA A 54 -3.00 1.64 -5.48
CA ALA A 54 -1.69 1.02 -5.40
C ALA A 54 -1.21 0.44 -6.74
N PHE A 55 -2.11 0.15 -7.68
CA PHE A 55 -1.78 -0.57 -8.91
C PHE A 55 -0.69 0.14 -9.73
N GLY A 56 0.38 -0.59 -10.05
CA GLY A 56 1.54 -0.07 -10.78
C GLY A 56 2.40 0.95 -10.04
N VAL A 57 2.07 1.29 -8.79
CA VAL A 57 2.88 2.20 -7.97
C VAL A 57 3.98 1.40 -7.28
N PRO A 58 5.25 1.78 -7.42
CA PRO A 58 6.34 1.07 -6.75
C PRO A 58 6.24 1.22 -5.23
N ILE A 59 6.42 0.10 -4.53
CA ILE A 59 6.49 0.07 -3.06
C ILE A 59 7.95 -0.02 -2.62
N GLU A 60 8.33 0.87 -1.70
CA GLU A 60 9.62 0.83 -1.02
C GLU A 60 9.55 -0.20 0.12
N ALA A 61 10.36 -1.26 0.02
CA ALA A 61 10.46 -2.29 1.03
C ALA A 61 11.79 -2.13 1.80
N SER A 62 11.75 -2.14 3.14
CA SER A 62 12.98 -2.06 3.94
C SER A 62 13.86 -3.31 3.88
N SER A 63 13.33 -4.41 3.32
CA SER A 63 14.03 -5.67 3.18
C SER A 63 13.48 -6.42 1.97
N THR A 64 14.35 -6.94 1.11
CA THR A 64 13.96 -7.84 0.02
C THR A 64 14.98 -8.96 -0.04
N CYS A 65 14.54 -10.21 -0.15
CA CYS A 65 15.44 -11.36 -0.13
C CYS A 65 16.37 -11.39 -1.34
N GLY A 66 17.53 -12.02 -1.21
CA GLY A 66 18.44 -12.24 -2.33
C GLY A 66 19.25 -11.00 -2.70
N GLN A 67 19.11 -9.89 -1.95
CA GLN A 67 19.89 -8.68 -2.16
C GLN A 67 21.32 -8.90 -1.67
N GLY A 68 22.26 -8.96 -2.62
CA GLY A 68 23.70 -9.12 -2.36
C GLY A 68 24.16 -10.56 -2.19
N LYS A 69 23.35 -11.45 -1.61
CA LYS A 69 23.63 -12.89 -1.56
C LYS A 69 22.35 -13.73 -1.63
N PRO A 70 22.39 -14.95 -2.18
CA PRO A 70 21.25 -15.85 -2.16
C PRO A 70 20.82 -16.18 -0.72
N ALA A 71 19.51 -16.15 -0.47
CA ALA A 71 18.91 -16.36 0.84
C ALA A 71 17.97 -17.59 0.81
N ARG A 72 18.05 -18.45 1.83
CA ARG A 72 17.19 -19.64 1.92
C ARG A 72 15.95 -19.33 2.76
N PHE A 73 14.76 -19.57 2.22
CA PHE A 73 13.50 -19.49 2.95
C PHE A 73 12.77 -20.84 2.91
N CYS A 74 11.86 -21.07 3.86
CA CYS A 74 11.08 -22.30 3.94
C CYS A 74 9.61 -21.98 4.23
N ASP A 75 8.72 -22.61 3.47
CA ASP A 75 7.27 -22.52 3.64
C ASP A 75 6.72 -23.79 4.30
N MET A 76 5.61 -23.65 5.02
CA MET A 76 4.93 -24.79 5.64
C MET A 76 3.86 -25.30 4.68
N LYS A 77 3.95 -26.58 4.28
CA LYS A 77 2.84 -27.28 3.64
C LYS A 77 2.09 -28.09 4.68
N GLU A 78 0.77 -27.90 4.73
CA GLU A 78 -0.11 -28.77 5.49
C GLU A 78 -0.29 -30.06 4.67
N SER A 79 0.22 -31.17 5.19
CA SER A 79 0.07 -32.48 4.55
C SER A 79 -1.38 -32.93 4.70
N SER A 80 -2.13 -32.91 3.61
CA SER A 80 -3.51 -33.38 3.55
C SER A 80 -3.62 -34.91 3.44
N ASP A 81 -2.78 -35.66 4.15
CA ASP A 81 -2.88 -37.13 4.14
C ASP A 81 -3.91 -37.57 5.20
N GLY A 82 -5.14 -37.74 4.72
CA GLY A 82 -6.33 -38.11 5.48
C GLY A 82 -6.38 -39.55 5.98
N THR A 83 -5.36 -40.02 6.70
CA THR A 83 -5.47 -41.29 7.45
C THR A 83 -5.45 -41.04 8.96
N ALA A 84 -6.65 -40.89 9.50
CA ALA A 84 -6.91 -40.90 10.92
C ALA A 84 -6.54 -42.26 11.54
N ALA A 85 -5.45 -42.31 12.29
CA ALA A 85 -5.26 -43.27 13.38
C ALA A 85 -4.21 -42.74 14.37
N GLY A 86 -4.68 -42.28 15.53
CA GLY A 86 -3.94 -42.27 16.80
C GLY A 86 -2.62 -41.48 16.87
N GLY A 87 -2.69 -40.27 17.45
CA GLY A 87 -1.52 -39.52 17.91
C GLY A 87 -1.08 -38.42 16.96
N ARG A 88 -1.59 -37.20 17.16
CA ARG A 88 -1.30 -36.02 16.32
C ARG A 88 0.15 -35.57 16.49
N SER A 89 1.08 -36.17 15.74
CA SER A 89 2.29 -35.50 15.29
C SER A 89 2.00 -34.95 13.89
N LEU A 90 1.67 -33.67 13.81
CA LEU A 90 1.47 -32.97 12.53
C LEU A 90 2.85 -32.94 11.84
N MET A 91 3.09 -33.83 10.87
CA MET A 91 4.31 -33.74 10.05
C MET A 91 4.14 -32.54 9.12
N VAL A 92 4.65 -31.38 9.58
CA VAL A 92 4.79 -30.18 8.77
C VAL A 92 5.88 -30.45 7.75
N GLU A 93 5.49 -30.74 6.50
CA GLU A 93 6.46 -30.81 5.42
C GLU A 93 6.87 -29.39 5.08
N SER A 94 8.15 -29.07 5.30
CA SER A 94 8.69 -27.75 4.99
C SER A 94 9.41 -27.79 3.65
N THR A 95 8.91 -27.01 2.68
CA THR A 95 9.58 -26.86 1.38
C THR A 95 10.45 -25.62 1.42
N CYS A 96 11.75 -25.80 1.22
CA CYS A 96 12.70 -24.71 1.24
C CYS A 96 13.22 -24.39 -0.15
N GLU A 97 13.27 -23.11 -0.46
CA GLU A 97 13.74 -22.57 -1.74
C GLU A 97 14.83 -21.52 -1.50
N ILE A 98 15.52 -21.16 -2.58
CA ILE A 98 16.55 -20.13 -2.58
C ILE A 98 15.99 -18.91 -3.30
N CYS A 99 16.01 -17.78 -2.61
CA CYS A 99 15.78 -16.47 -3.20
C CYS A 99 17.11 -15.87 -3.65
N ASP A 100 17.18 -15.45 -4.92
CA ASP A 100 18.36 -14.85 -5.52
C ASP A 100 17.91 -13.74 -6.48
N GLU A 101 18.28 -12.49 -6.18
CA GLU A 101 17.90 -11.33 -7.01
C GLU A 101 18.54 -11.38 -8.40
N THR A 102 19.64 -12.12 -8.57
CA THR A 102 20.33 -12.27 -9.86
C THR A 102 19.67 -13.29 -10.79
N ASP A 103 18.84 -14.19 -10.25
CA ASP A 103 18.10 -15.20 -11.00
C ASP A 103 16.64 -14.77 -11.15
N ALA A 104 16.23 -14.46 -12.39
CA ALA A 104 14.88 -13.97 -12.68
C ALA A 104 13.76 -14.95 -12.28
N THR A 105 14.06 -16.25 -12.12
CA THR A 105 13.11 -17.29 -11.71
C THR A 105 13.00 -17.44 -10.19
N LYS A 106 13.92 -16.82 -9.44
CA LYS A 106 14.04 -16.94 -7.97
C LYS A 106 14.09 -15.60 -7.25
N ARG A 107 13.84 -14.50 -7.95
CA ARG A 107 13.73 -13.17 -7.36
C ARG A 107 12.30 -12.89 -6.88
N TYR A 108 12.17 -12.21 -5.75
CA TYR A 108 10.89 -11.84 -5.14
C TYR A 108 10.83 -10.32 -4.93
N SER A 109 10.89 -9.59 -6.04
CA SER A 109 10.97 -8.12 -6.08
C SER A 109 9.72 -7.44 -5.51
N SER A 110 9.88 -6.26 -4.88
CA SER A 110 8.76 -5.45 -4.38
C SER A 110 7.80 -4.97 -5.48
N LEU A 111 8.23 -5.01 -6.75
CA LEU A 111 7.37 -4.73 -7.91
C LEU A 111 6.19 -5.72 -8.02
N ALA A 112 6.33 -6.93 -7.48
CA ALA A 112 5.26 -7.93 -7.45
C ALA A 112 4.14 -7.62 -6.44
N LEU A 113 4.27 -6.56 -5.63
CA LEU A 113 3.23 -6.17 -4.67
C LEU A 113 2.06 -5.44 -5.35
N THR A 114 2.30 -4.81 -6.50
CA THR A 114 1.36 -3.90 -7.17
C THR A 114 1.18 -4.20 -8.66
N ASP A 115 1.67 -5.35 -9.11
CA ASP A 115 1.50 -5.83 -10.49
C ASP A 115 0.09 -6.40 -10.73
N VAL A 116 -0.13 -6.96 -11.92
CA VAL A 116 -1.39 -7.61 -12.28
C VAL A 116 -1.49 -8.94 -11.56
N HIS A 117 -2.43 -9.06 -10.63
CA HIS A 117 -2.68 -10.30 -9.94
C HIS A 117 -3.29 -11.37 -10.86
N ASN A 118 -2.65 -12.53 -10.93
CA ASN A 118 -3.13 -13.72 -11.63
C ASN A 118 -3.12 -14.93 -10.67
N SER A 119 -4.30 -15.49 -10.37
CA SER A 119 -4.42 -16.62 -9.45
C SER A 119 -3.72 -17.89 -9.90
N ASN A 120 -3.51 -18.06 -11.21
CA ASN A 120 -2.82 -19.23 -11.77
C ASN A 120 -1.29 -19.05 -11.79
N ASN A 121 -0.80 -17.81 -11.69
CA ASN A 121 0.63 -17.49 -11.70
C ASN A 121 0.87 -16.30 -10.76
N VAL A 122 0.86 -16.59 -9.46
CA VAL A 122 1.00 -15.59 -8.41
C VAL A 122 2.46 -15.16 -8.33
N THR A 123 2.71 -13.90 -8.63
CA THR A 123 3.94 -13.20 -8.27
C THR A 123 3.84 -12.73 -6.83
N CYS A 124 4.96 -12.70 -6.11
CA CYS A 124 4.97 -12.13 -4.77
C CYS A 124 6.35 -11.58 -4.38
N TRP A 125 6.34 -10.71 -3.38
CA TRP A 125 7.54 -10.18 -2.74
C TRP A 125 7.87 -10.96 -1.46
N ARG A 126 9.16 -11.06 -1.13
CA ARG A 126 9.63 -11.66 0.12
C ARG A 126 10.74 -10.82 0.75
N SER A 127 10.69 -10.69 2.07
CA SER A 127 11.78 -10.13 2.87
C SER A 127 12.91 -11.12 3.07
N GLU A 128 14.08 -10.64 3.50
CA GLU A 128 15.16 -11.51 3.98
C GLU A 128 14.68 -12.43 5.12
N PRO A 129 15.11 -13.70 5.17
CA PRO A 129 14.82 -14.60 6.28
C PRO A 129 15.42 -14.03 7.57
N ARG A 130 14.58 -13.90 8.59
CA ARG A 130 15.00 -13.41 9.90
C ARG A 130 15.03 -14.55 10.91
N SER A 131 16.15 -14.66 11.62
CA SER A 131 16.29 -15.57 12.75
C SER A 131 15.55 -14.92 13.92
N GLY A 132 14.36 -15.42 14.27
CA GLY A 132 13.47 -14.85 15.30
C GLY A 132 14.01 -14.90 16.74
N THR A 133 15.30 -14.72 16.94
CA THR A 133 15.94 -14.60 18.26
C THR A 133 15.62 -13.24 18.86
N LEU A 134 15.07 -13.24 20.08
CA LEU A 134 14.73 -12.04 20.86
C LEU A 134 15.90 -11.05 21.01
N ASP A 135 17.14 -11.51 20.89
CA ASP A 135 18.36 -10.72 21.06
C ASP A 135 18.73 -9.84 19.84
N ALA A 136 18.02 -9.99 18.71
CA ALA A 136 18.28 -9.22 17.48
C ALA A 136 17.50 -7.87 17.41
N GLY A 137 16.72 -7.52 18.43
CA GLY A 137 15.85 -6.34 18.43
C GLY A 137 14.55 -6.53 17.63
N PRO A 138 13.62 -5.55 17.64
CA PRO A 138 12.39 -5.64 16.86
C PRO A 138 12.72 -5.55 15.37
N ASP A 139 12.74 -6.71 14.73
CA ASP A 139 13.19 -6.91 13.37
C ASP A 139 12.03 -6.58 12.39
N ASN A 140 11.64 -5.30 12.33
CA ASN A 140 10.48 -4.86 11.57
C ASN A 140 10.77 -4.75 10.06
N VAL A 141 9.83 -5.22 9.25
CA VAL A 141 9.83 -4.99 7.80
C VAL A 141 8.73 -4.00 7.47
N THR A 142 9.08 -2.96 6.72
CA THR A 142 8.16 -1.89 6.34
C THR A 142 7.98 -1.89 4.83
N LEU A 143 6.72 -1.76 4.42
CA LEU A 143 6.32 -1.53 3.04
C LEU A 143 5.70 -0.13 2.96
N THR A 144 6.30 0.75 2.18
CA THR A 144 5.88 2.15 2.06
C THR A 144 5.39 2.42 0.64
N LEU A 145 4.12 2.83 0.54
CA LEU A 145 3.45 3.19 -0.70
C LEU A 145 3.17 4.70 -0.72
N SER A 146 3.77 5.41 -1.67
CA SER A 146 3.53 6.85 -1.86
C SER A 146 2.56 7.09 -3.01
N LEU A 147 1.33 7.49 -2.68
CA LEU A 147 0.25 7.69 -3.66
C LEU A 147 0.34 8.99 -4.47
N GLY A 148 1.18 9.94 -4.07
CA GLY A 148 1.39 11.22 -4.77
C GLY A 148 0.25 12.24 -4.70
N LYS A 149 -0.93 11.85 -4.21
CA LYS A 149 -2.07 12.72 -3.91
C LYS A 149 -2.88 12.17 -2.73
N LYS A 150 -3.80 12.97 -2.19
CA LYS A 150 -4.76 12.52 -1.17
C LYS A 150 -5.82 11.61 -1.80
N PHE A 151 -6.16 10.54 -1.11
CA PHE A 151 -7.22 9.60 -1.45
C PHE A 151 -8.11 9.38 -0.22
N GLU A 152 -9.42 9.30 -0.44
CA GLU A 152 -10.36 8.72 0.53
C GLU A 152 -10.29 7.20 0.38
N LEU A 153 -9.67 6.52 1.33
CA LEU A 153 -9.44 5.07 1.25
C LEU A 153 -10.65 4.32 1.79
N THR A 154 -11.22 3.41 1.00
CA THR A 154 -12.28 2.51 1.47
C THR A 154 -11.72 1.28 2.17
N TYR A 155 -10.64 0.70 1.63
CA TYR A 155 -9.99 -0.45 2.24
C TYR A 155 -8.50 -0.54 1.87
N VAL A 156 -7.75 -1.26 2.70
CA VAL A 156 -6.38 -1.75 2.40
C VAL A 156 -6.42 -3.27 2.45
N SER A 157 -5.91 -3.94 1.42
CA SER A 157 -5.90 -5.40 1.34
C SER A 157 -4.51 -5.91 1.02
N LEU A 158 -4.04 -6.87 1.80
CA LEU A 158 -2.78 -7.55 1.62
C LEU A 158 -3.06 -9.03 1.38
N MET A 159 -2.37 -9.60 0.40
CA MET A 159 -2.39 -11.03 0.14
C MET A 159 -0.97 -11.57 0.30
N PHE A 160 -0.82 -12.56 1.17
CA PHE A 160 0.46 -13.21 1.43
C PHE A 160 0.74 -14.26 0.35
N CYS A 161 2.03 -14.53 0.10
CA CYS A 161 2.44 -15.57 -0.84
C CYS A 161 1.78 -16.91 -0.47
N PRO A 162 1.47 -17.77 -1.46
CA PRO A 162 0.99 -19.12 -1.20
C PRO A 162 1.92 -19.86 -0.24
N HIS A 163 1.35 -20.54 0.77
CA HIS A 163 2.07 -21.31 1.80
C HIS A 163 3.05 -20.51 2.70
N ALA A 164 3.18 -19.19 2.49
CA ALA A 164 3.98 -18.36 3.37
C ALA A 164 3.32 -18.22 4.75
N ILE A 165 4.17 -18.21 5.77
CA ILE A 165 3.74 -17.97 7.15
C ILE A 165 3.36 -16.50 7.27
N ARG A 166 2.13 -16.22 7.73
CA ARG A 166 1.71 -14.85 8.05
C ARG A 166 2.46 -14.32 9.27
N PRO A 167 2.76 -13.01 9.33
CA PRO A 167 3.25 -12.39 10.55
C PRO A 167 2.20 -12.52 11.66
N ASP A 168 2.62 -12.86 12.88
CA ASP A 168 1.73 -12.85 14.06
C ASP A 168 1.20 -11.44 14.34
N SER A 169 2.04 -10.43 14.10
CA SER A 169 1.74 -9.04 14.41
C SER A 169 2.14 -8.12 13.25
N MET A 170 1.24 -7.21 12.88
CA MET A 170 1.48 -6.18 11.87
C MET A 170 0.68 -4.91 12.17
N ALA A 171 1.14 -3.79 11.62
CA ALA A 171 0.48 -2.50 11.76
C ALA A 171 0.42 -1.77 10.41
N ILE A 172 -0.71 -1.13 10.15
CA ILE A 172 -0.94 -0.27 8.99
C ILE A 172 -0.93 1.16 9.49
N TYR A 173 -0.12 2.00 8.87
CA TYR A 173 -0.05 3.44 9.12
C TYR A 173 -0.44 4.21 7.86
N LYS A 174 -0.93 5.43 8.04
CA LYS A 174 -1.24 6.37 6.95
C LYS A 174 -0.57 7.72 7.17
N SER A 175 -0.38 8.46 6.08
CA SER A 175 0.09 9.84 6.12
C SER A 175 -0.81 10.71 5.24
N ALA A 176 -1.25 11.84 5.76
CA ALA A 176 -2.04 12.84 5.04
C ALA A 176 -1.21 14.05 4.58
N ASP A 177 0.11 14.03 4.84
CA ASP A 177 1.05 15.14 4.61
C ASP A 177 2.31 14.71 3.85
N TYR A 178 2.14 13.72 2.96
CA TYR A 178 3.16 13.22 2.04
C TYR A 178 4.40 12.61 2.75
N GLY A 179 4.16 11.85 3.81
CA GLY A 179 5.18 11.06 4.51
C GLY A 179 5.90 11.80 5.64
N LYS A 180 5.49 13.02 5.99
CA LYS A 180 6.10 13.79 7.09
C LYS A 180 5.66 13.26 8.45
N ASN A 181 4.37 12.97 8.61
CA ASN A 181 3.81 12.37 9.82
C ASN A 181 3.03 11.10 9.48
N TRP A 182 3.10 10.13 10.37
CA TRP A 182 2.45 8.83 10.24
C TRP A 182 1.49 8.60 11.40
N LEU A 183 0.23 8.35 11.08
CA LEU A 183 -0.81 8.04 12.03
C LEU A 183 -1.17 6.55 11.94
N PRO A 184 -1.43 5.89 13.08
CA PRO A 184 -1.84 4.50 13.08
C PRO A 184 -3.22 4.37 12.44
N PHE A 185 -3.39 3.37 11.57
CA PHE A 185 -4.63 3.12 10.84
C PHE A 185 -5.32 1.85 11.36
N GLN A 186 -4.56 0.75 11.49
CA GLN A 186 -5.05 -0.53 11.98
C GLN A 186 -3.91 -1.38 12.55
N PHE A 187 -4.18 -2.12 13.61
CA PHE A 187 -3.25 -3.09 14.19
C PHE A 187 -3.81 -4.51 14.13
N TYR A 188 -2.92 -5.48 13.93
CA TYR A 188 -3.22 -6.90 13.98
C TYR A 188 -2.20 -7.59 14.88
N SER A 189 -2.64 -8.34 15.89
CA SER A 189 -1.76 -9.10 16.79
C SER A 189 -2.54 -10.07 17.66
N SER A 190 -1.97 -11.25 17.93
CA SER A 190 -2.47 -12.15 18.99
C SER A 190 -2.30 -11.57 20.41
N GLN A 191 -1.35 -10.63 20.56
CA GLN A 191 -0.95 -10.01 21.83
C GLN A 191 -1.09 -8.49 21.81
N CYS A 192 -2.19 -7.96 21.26
CA CYS A 192 -2.49 -6.52 21.15
C CYS A 192 -2.12 -5.67 22.38
N ARG A 193 -2.48 -6.14 23.58
CA ARG A 193 -2.21 -5.41 24.83
C ARG A 193 -0.72 -5.33 25.13
N LYS A 194 0.02 -6.42 24.92
CA LYS A 194 1.45 -6.51 25.23
C LYS A 194 2.31 -5.78 24.21
N LEU A 195 1.98 -5.92 22.92
CA LEU A 195 2.79 -5.37 21.83
C LEU A 195 2.46 -3.91 21.51
N TYR A 196 1.17 -3.56 21.46
CA TYR A 196 0.70 -2.24 21.04
C TYR A 196 0.04 -1.44 22.17
N GLY A 197 -0.07 -1.97 23.39
CA GLY A 197 -0.77 -1.32 24.50
C GLY A 197 -2.31 -1.26 24.32
N ARG A 198 -2.85 -1.81 23.23
CA ARG A 198 -4.25 -1.65 22.83
C ARG A 198 -5.12 -2.83 23.23
N PRO A 199 -6.41 -2.62 23.55
CA PRO A 199 -7.34 -3.72 23.76
C PRO A 199 -7.68 -4.43 22.44
N THR A 200 -7.80 -5.77 22.47
CA THR A 200 -8.09 -6.62 21.29
C THR A 200 -9.52 -6.48 20.75
N LYS A 201 -10.44 -5.95 21.55
CA LYS A 201 -11.86 -5.74 21.18
C LYS A 201 -12.33 -4.37 21.64
N ALA A 202 -11.72 -3.33 21.10
CA ALA A 202 -12.13 -1.95 21.36
C ALA A 202 -13.43 -1.62 20.60
N THR A 203 -14.50 -1.29 21.30
CA THR A 203 -15.70 -0.70 20.67
C THR A 203 -15.37 0.73 20.23
N ILE A 204 -15.77 1.11 19.02
CA ILE A 204 -15.71 2.51 18.58
C ILE A 204 -17.06 3.12 18.88
N SER A 205 -17.05 4.21 19.63
CA SER A 205 -18.18 5.10 19.88
C SER A 205 -18.07 6.35 19.00
N PRO A 206 -19.14 7.16 18.89
CA PRO A 206 -19.10 8.43 18.16
C PRO A 206 -18.00 9.40 18.65
N SER A 207 -17.51 9.25 19.88
CA SER A 207 -16.46 10.09 20.46
C SER A 207 -15.02 9.72 20.07
N ASN A 208 -14.79 8.51 19.54
CA ASN A 208 -13.44 8.03 19.19
C ASN A 208 -13.39 7.38 17.79
N GLU A 209 -14.16 7.92 16.85
CA GLU A 209 -14.25 7.41 15.48
C GLU A 209 -12.99 7.58 14.63
N GLN A 210 -11.91 8.13 15.18
CA GLN A 210 -10.58 8.15 14.54
C GLN A 210 -9.57 7.26 15.29
N GLU A 211 -10.03 6.39 16.19
CA GLU A 211 -9.14 5.47 16.88
C GLU A 211 -8.81 4.25 16.02
N ALA A 212 -7.52 3.92 15.93
CA ALA A 212 -7.04 2.68 15.33
C ALA A 212 -7.27 1.48 16.26
N ARG A 213 -7.98 0.47 15.78
CA ARG A 213 -8.24 -0.77 16.53
C ARG A 213 -7.06 -1.72 16.46
N CYS A 214 -6.99 -2.63 17.42
CA CYS A 214 -6.15 -3.82 17.34
C CYS A 214 -7.03 -5.06 17.37
N VAL A 215 -6.88 -5.95 16.41
CA VAL A 215 -7.66 -7.19 16.30
C VAL A 215 -6.75 -8.41 16.19
N ASP A 216 -7.22 -9.54 16.68
CA ASP A 216 -6.53 -10.82 16.56
C ASP A 216 -6.99 -11.53 15.27
N HIS A 217 -6.19 -11.42 14.21
CA HIS A 217 -6.52 -11.98 12.90
C HIS A 217 -6.49 -13.52 12.89
N ASN A 218 -5.73 -14.15 13.79
CA ASN A 218 -5.64 -15.60 13.87
C ASN A 218 -6.96 -16.25 14.32
N ARG A 219 -7.85 -15.50 14.97
CA ARG A 219 -9.19 -15.98 15.39
C ARG A 219 -10.19 -16.11 14.24
N TYR A 220 -9.96 -15.45 13.12
CA TYR A 220 -10.85 -15.45 11.95
C TYR A 220 -10.34 -16.38 10.83
N SER A 221 -9.25 -17.10 11.08
CA SER A 221 -8.66 -18.07 10.15
C SER A 221 -9.40 -19.42 10.22
N VAL A 222 -10.70 -19.41 9.96
CA VAL A 222 -11.49 -20.62 9.73
C VAL A 222 -11.61 -20.75 8.21
N ASP A 223 -11.15 -21.88 7.67
CA ASP A 223 -11.14 -22.28 6.25
C ASP A 223 -9.89 -21.92 5.44
N GLY A 224 -9.12 -22.96 5.14
CA GLY A 224 -7.75 -22.99 4.56
C GLY A 224 -7.53 -22.40 3.16
N VAL A 225 -8.39 -21.47 2.71
CA VAL A 225 -8.16 -20.67 1.49
C VAL A 225 -8.30 -19.16 1.78
N GLN A 226 -9.02 -18.76 2.83
CA GLN A 226 -9.11 -17.35 3.27
C GLN A 226 -7.97 -16.93 4.21
N GLY A 227 -7.12 -17.87 4.62
CA GLY A 227 -6.01 -17.63 5.55
C GLY A 227 -4.83 -16.85 4.98
N SER A 228 -4.80 -16.47 3.70
CA SER A 228 -3.68 -15.71 3.09
C SER A 228 -4.00 -14.24 2.85
N ARG A 229 -5.20 -13.76 3.20
CA ARG A 229 -5.61 -12.37 2.94
C ARG A 229 -5.92 -11.64 4.24
N ILE A 230 -5.35 -10.45 4.40
CA ILE A 230 -5.79 -9.48 5.40
C ILE A 230 -6.44 -8.30 4.69
N ALA A 231 -7.68 -8.01 5.04
CA ALA A 231 -8.39 -6.83 4.58
C ALA A 231 -8.71 -5.93 5.79
N PHE A 232 -8.46 -4.65 5.61
CA PHE A 232 -8.81 -3.57 6.52
C PHE A 232 -9.83 -2.69 5.82
N SER A 233 -11.05 -2.59 6.34
CA SER A 233 -12.06 -1.64 5.88
C SER A 233 -12.07 -0.42 6.79
N THR A 234 -11.92 0.78 6.22
CA THR A 234 -11.68 2.01 7.00
C THR A 234 -12.87 2.40 7.86
N LEU A 235 -14.09 2.14 7.37
CA LEU A 235 -15.36 2.47 8.02
C LEU A 235 -15.94 1.33 8.88
N GLU A 236 -15.27 0.18 8.96
CA GLU A 236 -15.81 -1.00 9.65
C GLU A 236 -16.05 -0.78 11.15
N GLY A 237 -17.30 -0.94 11.56
CA GLY A 237 -17.73 -0.79 12.94
C GLY A 237 -17.57 0.64 13.48
N ARG A 238 -17.58 1.66 12.61
CA ARG A 238 -17.68 3.08 12.97
C ARG A 238 -19.15 3.52 12.90
N PRO A 239 -19.74 4.03 14.00
CA PRO A 239 -21.15 4.41 14.06
C PRO A 239 -21.64 5.35 12.97
N SER A 240 -20.85 6.35 12.56
CA SER A 240 -21.24 7.37 11.58
C SER A 240 -21.04 6.94 10.12
N ALA A 241 -20.59 5.71 9.86
CA ALA A 241 -20.36 5.20 8.50
C ALA A 241 -21.59 5.30 7.56
N PRO A 242 -22.84 5.05 8.02
CA PRO A 242 -24.03 5.23 7.18
C PRO A 242 -24.28 6.67 6.73
N GLU A 243 -23.75 7.66 7.48
CA GLU A 243 -23.90 9.09 7.22
C GLU A 243 -22.54 9.74 6.89
N PHE A 244 -21.66 9.00 6.20
CA PHE A 244 -20.28 9.43 5.86
C PHE A 244 -20.23 10.81 5.20
N ASP A 245 -21.17 11.11 4.31
CA ASP A 245 -21.24 12.40 3.60
C ASP A 245 -21.40 13.61 4.54
N ASN A 246 -21.94 13.40 5.74
CA ASN A 246 -22.12 14.43 6.76
C ASN A 246 -21.06 14.37 7.87
N SER A 247 -20.26 13.30 7.94
CA SER A 247 -19.28 13.09 9.00
C SER A 247 -17.89 13.59 8.59
N VAL A 248 -17.57 14.83 8.96
CA VAL A 248 -16.23 15.41 8.76
C VAL A 248 -15.14 14.58 9.45
N ILE A 249 -15.49 13.93 10.56
CA ILE A 249 -14.57 13.07 11.33
C ILE A 249 -14.14 11.86 10.49
N LEU A 250 -15.09 11.22 9.80
CA LEU A 250 -14.81 10.05 8.96
C LEU A 250 -14.22 10.43 7.60
N GLN A 251 -14.53 11.62 7.07
CA GLN A 251 -13.90 12.14 5.84
C GLN A 251 -12.40 12.41 6.02
N ASP A 252 -11.96 12.74 7.24
CA ASP A 252 -10.54 12.88 7.61
C ASP A 252 -9.87 11.55 8.02
N TRP A 253 -10.67 10.57 8.45
CA TRP A 253 -10.22 9.22 8.83
C TRP A 253 -9.73 8.37 7.64
#